data_AF-A0A7L4ZSA8-F1
#
_entry.id   AF-A0A7L4ZSA8-F1
#
_cell.length_a   1.000
_cell.length_b   1.000
_cell.length_c   1.000
_cell.angle_alpha   90.00
_cell.angle_beta   90.00
_cell.angle_gamma   90.00
#
_symmetry.space_group_name_H-M   'P 1'
#
loop_
_entity.id
_entity.type
_entity.pdbx_description
1 polymer ?
#
loop_
_entity_poly.entity_id
_entity_poly.type
_entity_poly.pdbx_seq_one_letter_code
_entity_poly.pdbx_strand_id
1 'polypeptide(L)'
;MCLLFLENPFIIFSFNEILKNEYVIEYNLTGQRQFSDPKIYDAGGDLNKRWYVYYSYRDPETGKLKRQPAIYKGANRFKTKCEHLEILMAFKSALKNLLSQGYSPYENYKVTEAKIEKLEKAKTTELEK
;
A
#
# COMPACT_ATOMS: atom_id res chain seq x y z
N MET A 1 -26.88 34.52 -32.72
CA MET A 1 -25.61 34.54 -31.96
C MET A 1 -25.77 33.59 -30.79
N CYS A 2 -24.75 32.77 -30.49
CA CYS A 2 -24.75 31.66 -29.51
C CYS A 2 -25.34 30.30 -29.95
N LEU A 3 -24.75 29.69 -30.98
CA LEU A 3 -24.83 28.23 -31.19
C LEU A 3 -23.46 27.63 -31.56
N LEU A 4 -22.35 28.22 -31.08
CA LEU A 4 -20.99 27.71 -31.33
C LEU A 4 -20.23 27.39 -30.03
N PHE A 5 -20.94 27.00 -28.96
CA PHE A 5 -20.30 26.57 -27.71
C PHE A 5 -20.20 25.05 -27.55
N LEU A 6 -20.81 24.26 -28.44
CA LEU A 6 -20.84 22.79 -28.32
C LEU A 6 -19.77 22.06 -29.14
N GLU A 7 -19.03 22.76 -30.00
CA GLU A 7 -17.95 22.18 -30.82
C GLU A 7 -16.56 22.70 -30.42
N ASN A 8 -16.40 23.23 -29.19
CA ASN A 8 -15.08 23.66 -28.72
C ASN A 8 -14.28 22.42 -28.27
N PRO A 9 -13.22 22.02 -29.00
CA PRO A 9 -12.47 20.79 -28.72
C PRO A 9 -11.83 20.79 -27.33
N PHE A 10 -11.58 21.97 -26.75
CA PHE A 10 -11.07 22.11 -25.39
C PHE A 10 -12.07 21.63 -24.33
N ILE A 11 -13.36 21.95 -24.51
CA ILE A 11 -14.43 21.52 -23.60
C ILE A 11 -14.68 20.01 -23.74
N ILE A 12 -14.68 19.49 -24.97
CA ILE A 12 -14.87 18.05 -25.24
C ILE A 12 -13.69 17.22 -24.69
N PHE A 13 -12.46 17.73 -24.78
CA PHE A 13 -11.28 17.07 -24.22
C PHE A 13 -11.32 17.04 -22.68
N SER A 14 -11.65 18.19 -22.06
CA SER A 14 -11.82 18.28 -20.60
C SER A 14 -12.92 17.36 -20.08
N PHE A 15 -14.06 17.28 -20.78
CA PHE A 15 -15.16 16.41 -20.38
C PHE A 15 -14.79 14.92 -20.50
N ASN A 16 -14.07 14.53 -21.56
CA ASN A 16 -13.55 13.17 -21.70
C ASN A 16 -12.52 12.80 -20.62
N GLU A 17 -11.67 13.72 -20.18
CA GLU A 17 -10.77 13.49 -19.05
C GLU A 17 -11.54 13.28 -17.73
N ILE A 18 -12.55 14.12 -17.47
CA ILE A 18 -13.40 14.01 -16.28
C ILE A 18 -14.11 12.66 -16.25
N LEU A 19 -14.74 12.26 -17.37
CA LEU A 19 -15.45 10.98 -17.47
C LEU A 19 -14.51 9.78 -17.34
N LYS A 20 -13.29 9.85 -17.91
CA LYS A 20 -12.29 8.80 -17.73
C LYS A 20 -11.84 8.70 -16.27
N ASN A 21 -11.64 9.82 -15.58
CA ASN A 21 -11.28 9.82 -14.17
C ASN A 21 -12.41 9.29 -13.30
N GLU A 22 -13.65 9.71 -13.53
CA GLU A 22 -14.81 9.21 -12.78
C GLU A 22 -15.01 7.71 -12.97
N TYR A 23 -14.90 7.22 -14.20
CA TYR A 23 -14.91 5.79 -14.52
C TYR A 23 -13.72 5.05 -13.85
N VAL A 24 -12.50 5.57 -13.95
CA VAL A 24 -11.32 4.97 -13.27
C VAL A 24 -11.50 4.97 -11.74
N ILE A 25 -12.11 6.00 -11.17
CA ILE A 25 -12.38 6.13 -9.73
C ILE A 25 -13.47 5.15 -9.30
N GLU A 26 -14.60 5.07 -10.01
CA GLU A 26 -15.71 4.16 -9.73
C GLU A 26 -15.24 2.70 -9.76
N TYR A 27 -14.49 2.30 -10.79
CA TYR A 27 -13.99 0.93 -10.92
C TYR A 27 -12.83 0.64 -9.92
N ASN A 28 -12.05 1.64 -9.50
CA ASN A 28 -11.08 1.48 -8.41
C ASN A 28 -11.75 1.43 -7.02
N LEU A 29 -12.86 2.15 -6.81
CA LEU A 29 -13.65 2.14 -5.57
C LEU A 29 -14.47 0.86 -5.42
N THR A 30 -14.96 0.33 -6.54
CA THR A 30 -15.64 -0.98 -6.64
C THR A 30 -14.63 -2.13 -6.63
N GLY A 31 -13.37 -1.83 -6.94
CA GLY A 31 -12.22 -2.73 -6.84
C GLY A 31 -12.05 -3.22 -5.42
N GLN A 32 -12.08 -4.54 -5.25
CA GLN A 32 -11.92 -5.13 -3.93
C GLN A 32 -10.51 -4.85 -3.40
N ARG A 33 -10.41 -4.20 -2.22
CA ARG A 33 -9.12 -3.90 -1.58
C ARG A 33 -8.23 -5.15 -1.49
N GLN A 34 -7.00 -5.05 -1.99
CA GLN A 34 -6.06 -6.18 -2.03
C GLN A 34 -5.45 -6.48 -0.65
N PHE A 35 -5.33 -5.47 0.21
CA PHE A 35 -4.81 -5.63 1.56
C PHE A 35 -5.60 -4.78 2.55
N SER A 36 -5.53 -5.15 3.83
CA SER A 36 -6.02 -4.32 4.93
C SER A 36 -4.92 -3.39 5.42
N ASP A 37 -5.29 -2.23 5.96
CA ASP A 37 -4.34 -1.36 6.66
C ASP A 37 -3.60 -2.13 7.77
N PRO A 38 -2.25 -2.08 7.80
CA PRO A 38 -1.47 -2.70 8.86
C PRO A 38 -1.83 -2.15 10.24
N LYS A 39 -1.90 -3.02 11.24
CA LYS A 39 -2.26 -2.69 12.63
C LYS A 39 -1.21 -3.24 13.59
N ILE A 40 -1.07 -2.56 14.73
CA ILE A 40 -0.15 -2.97 15.80
C ILE A 40 -0.97 -3.71 16.85
N TYR A 41 -0.46 -4.84 17.30
CA TYR A 41 -0.89 -5.50 18.52
C TYR A 41 0.16 -5.23 19.60
N ASP A 42 -0.24 -4.54 20.67
CA ASP A 42 0.62 -4.07 21.77
C ASP A 42 0.36 -4.82 23.09
N ALA A 43 -0.47 -5.87 23.05
CA ALA A 43 -0.83 -6.67 24.23
C ALA A 43 -1.27 -5.86 25.47
N GLY A 44 -1.82 -4.66 25.29
CA GLY A 44 -2.19 -3.76 26.40
C GLY A 44 -0.99 -3.12 27.10
N GLY A 45 0.15 -3.02 26.43
CA GLY A 45 1.37 -2.45 27.00
C GLY A 45 2.19 -3.43 27.85
N ASP A 46 1.92 -4.75 27.76
CA ASP A 46 2.66 -5.78 28.49
C ASP A 46 3.90 -6.21 27.72
N LEU A 47 5.08 -5.84 28.23
CA LEU A 47 6.38 -6.11 27.60
C LEU A 47 6.80 -7.58 27.67
N ASN A 48 6.16 -8.41 28.51
CA ASN A 48 6.42 -9.84 28.55
C ASN A 48 5.74 -10.59 27.40
N LYS A 49 4.77 -9.94 26.74
CA LYS A 49 4.06 -10.48 25.59
C LYS A 49 4.67 -9.98 24.30
N ARG A 50 4.53 -10.78 23.23
CA ARG A 50 5.02 -10.38 21.90
C ARG A 50 4.09 -9.35 21.28
N TRP A 51 4.67 -8.22 20.91
CA TRP A 51 4.00 -7.20 20.11
C TRP A 51 4.36 -7.39 18.64
N TYR A 52 3.44 -7.09 17.76
CA TYR A 52 3.65 -7.34 16.34
C TYR A 52 2.76 -6.47 15.46
N VAL A 53 3.22 -6.25 14.23
CA VAL A 53 2.40 -5.69 13.16
C VAL A 53 1.71 -6.85 12.44
N TYR A 54 0.41 -6.68 12.19
CA TYR A 54 -0.39 -7.64 11.44
C TYR A 54 -1.18 -6.94 10.34
N TYR A 55 -1.43 -7.69 9.27
CA TYR A 55 -2.22 -7.27 8.13
C TYR A 55 -2.85 -8.51 7.47
N SER A 56 -3.84 -8.27 6.64
CA SER A 56 -4.45 -9.27 5.78
C SER A 56 -4.19 -8.90 4.33
N TYR A 57 -4.00 -9.93 3.50
CA TYR A 57 -3.83 -9.80 2.07
C TYR A 57 -4.81 -10.73 1.37
N ARG A 58 -5.31 -10.32 0.20
CA ARG A 58 -6.28 -11.08 -0.57
C ARG A 58 -5.60 -12.29 -1.17
N ASP A 59 -6.09 -13.45 -0.77
CA ASP A 59 -5.64 -14.71 -1.31
C ASP A 59 -6.04 -14.79 -2.80
N PRO A 60 -5.09 -15.00 -3.73
CA PRO A 60 -5.37 -15.03 -5.16
C PRO A 60 -6.24 -16.21 -5.58
N GLU A 61 -6.25 -17.31 -4.82
CA GLU A 61 -7.04 -18.50 -5.15
C GLU A 61 -8.47 -18.38 -4.65
N THR A 62 -8.65 -17.94 -3.40
CA THR A 62 -9.98 -17.87 -2.77
C THR A 62 -10.66 -16.52 -2.92
N GLY A 63 -9.91 -15.49 -3.30
CA GLY A 63 -10.37 -14.11 -3.37
C GLY A 63 -10.71 -13.51 -2.01
N LYS A 64 -10.41 -14.14 -0.88
CA LYS A 64 -10.74 -13.64 0.48
C LYS A 64 -9.53 -12.99 1.14
N LEU A 65 -9.76 -12.00 2.02
CA LEU A 65 -8.70 -11.43 2.84
C LEU A 65 -8.25 -12.44 3.91
N LYS A 66 -7.00 -12.89 3.82
CA LYS A 66 -6.37 -13.83 4.75
C LYS A 66 -5.27 -13.14 5.55
N ARG A 67 -5.25 -13.40 6.86
CA ARG A 67 -4.23 -12.86 7.76
C ARG A 67 -2.86 -13.42 7.39
N GLN A 68 -1.90 -12.53 7.18
CA GLN A 68 -0.53 -12.89 6.83
C GLN A 68 0.32 -13.11 8.09
N PRO A 69 1.51 -13.73 7.98
CA PRO A 69 2.42 -13.90 9.10
C PRO A 69 2.72 -12.56 9.80
N ALA A 70 2.66 -12.57 11.13
CA ALA A 70 2.90 -11.38 11.94
C ALA A 70 4.39 -10.95 11.89
N ILE A 71 4.63 -9.64 11.86
CA ILE A 71 5.98 -9.06 11.81
C ILE A 71 6.34 -8.53 13.19
N TYR A 72 7.35 -9.13 13.83
CA TYR A 72 7.79 -8.82 15.20
C TYR A 72 9.29 -8.54 15.31
N LYS A 73 9.97 -8.34 14.16
CA LYS A 73 11.44 -8.41 14.02
C LYS A 73 12.16 -7.44 14.97
N GLY A 74 12.65 -7.98 16.09
CA GLY A 74 13.54 -7.26 17.00
C GLY A 74 12.92 -6.30 18.00
N ALA A 75 11.58 -6.22 18.08
CA ALA A 75 10.90 -5.35 19.04
C ALA A 75 11.21 -5.75 20.51
N ASN A 76 11.34 -7.05 20.80
CA ASN A 76 11.66 -7.56 22.14
C ASN A 76 13.05 -7.19 22.68
N ARG A 77 13.88 -6.49 21.92
CA ARG A 77 15.20 -6.02 22.39
C ARG A 77 15.10 -4.76 23.24
N PHE A 78 13.99 -4.05 23.16
CA PHE A 78 13.77 -2.79 23.84
C PHE A 78 13.06 -3.00 25.17
N LYS A 79 13.36 -2.13 26.14
CA LYS A 79 12.90 -2.28 27.53
C LYS A 79 11.74 -1.37 27.86
N THR A 80 11.45 -0.38 27.01
CA THR A 80 10.40 0.60 27.25
C THR A 80 9.26 0.45 26.25
N LYS A 81 8.04 0.77 26.71
CA LYS A 81 6.84 0.75 25.86
C LYS A 81 6.96 1.72 24.68
N CYS A 82 7.58 2.89 24.91
CA CYS A 82 7.76 3.91 23.88
C CYS A 82 8.66 3.39 22.74
N GLU A 83 9.83 2.82 23.07
CA GLU A 83 10.74 2.26 22.06
C GLU A 83 10.08 1.12 21.27
N HIS A 84 9.31 0.24 21.94
CA HIS A 84 8.54 -0.81 21.28
C HIS A 84 7.54 -0.23 20.26
N LEU A 85 6.79 0.80 20.67
CA LEU A 85 5.81 1.45 19.79
C LEU A 85 6.48 2.15 18.62
N GLU A 86 7.56 2.89 18.84
CA GLU A 86 8.27 3.62 17.77
C GLU A 86 8.71 2.68 16.63
N ILE A 87 9.27 1.53 17.00
CA ILE A 87 9.74 0.55 16.02
C ILE A 87 8.59 -0.12 15.29
N LEU A 88 7.52 -0.48 16.01
CA LEU A 88 6.33 -1.08 15.40
C LEU A 88 5.60 -0.07 14.52
N MET A 89 5.61 1.22 14.85
CA MET A 89 5.11 2.29 14.00
C MET A 89 5.95 2.44 12.73
N ALA A 90 7.28 2.40 12.84
CA ALA A 90 8.17 2.40 11.68
C ALA A 90 7.88 1.20 10.76
N PHE A 91 7.74 -0.01 11.32
CA PHE A 91 7.37 -1.20 10.55
C PHE A 91 5.98 -1.09 9.92
N LYS A 92 4.99 -0.56 10.64
CA LYS A 92 3.63 -0.34 10.14
C LYS A 92 3.64 0.58 8.92
N SER A 93 4.35 1.70 9.00
CA SER A 93 4.46 2.67 7.91
C SER A 93 5.24 2.11 6.72
N ALA A 94 6.38 1.47 6.96
CA ALA A 94 7.17 0.83 5.91
C ALA A 94 6.36 -0.25 5.18
N LEU A 95 5.65 -1.10 5.92
CA LEU A 95 4.80 -2.14 5.35
C LEU A 95 3.65 -1.55 4.54
N LYS A 96 3.00 -0.49 5.03
CA LYS A 96 1.93 0.19 4.29
C LYS A 96 2.44 0.73 2.96
N ASN A 97 3.61 1.37 2.96
CA ASN A 97 4.24 1.89 1.75
C ASN A 97 4.59 0.76 0.77
N LEU A 98 5.17 -0.32 1.28
CA LEU A 98 5.54 -1.49 0.49
C LEU A 98 4.31 -2.16 -0.16
N LEU A 99 3.21 -2.30 0.58
CA LEU A 99 1.94 -2.81 0.05
C LEU A 99 1.35 -1.88 -1.01
N SER A 100 1.44 -0.56 -0.81
CA SER A 100 0.97 0.42 -1.81
C SER A 100 1.80 0.42 -3.10
N GLN A 101 3.05 -0.02 -3.04
CA GLN A 101 3.93 -0.18 -4.20
C GLN A 101 3.70 -1.49 -4.96
N GLY A 102 2.70 -2.29 -4.56
CA GLY A 102 2.34 -3.53 -5.25
C GLY A 102 3.09 -4.77 -4.75
N TYR A 103 3.64 -4.76 -3.54
CA TYR A 103 4.13 -5.98 -2.90
C TYR A 103 3.00 -6.98 -2.68
N SER A 104 3.30 -8.26 -2.89
CA SER A 104 2.41 -9.38 -2.61
C SER A 104 3.13 -10.44 -1.77
N PRO A 105 2.54 -10.93 -0.67
CA PRO A 105 3.11 -11.99 0.17
C PRO A 105 3.08 -13.37 -0.51
N TYR A 106 2.36 -13.52 -1.62
CA TYR A 106 2.27 -14.76 -2.39
C TYR A 106 3.27 -14.80 -3.56
N GLU A 107 4.00 -13.71 -3.81
CA GLU A 107 5.06 -13.67 -4.80
C GLU A 107 6.32 -14.38 -4.28
N ASN A 108 7.00 -15.12 -5.16
CA ASN A 108 8.26 -15.77 -4.84
C ASN A 108 9.37 -14.71 -4.64
N TYR A 109 10.27 -14.94 -3.68
CA TYR A 109 11.27 -13.96 -3.24
C TYR A 109 12.11 -13.37 -4.40
N LYS A 110 12.46 -14.20 -5.39
CA LYS A 110 13.23 -13.78 -6.57
C LYS A 110 12.52 -12.72 -7.42
N VAL A 111 11.19 -12.80 -7.49
CA VAL A 111 10.35 -11.88 -8.26
C VAL A 111 10.27 -10.53 -7.54
N THR A 112 10.17 -10.56 -6.21
CA THR A 112 10.14 -9.36 -5.38
C THR A 112 11.46 -8.59 -5.44
N GLU A 113 12.60 -9.26 -5.32
CA GLU A 113 13.93 -8.62 -5.41
C GLU A 113 14.13 -7.92 -6.75
N ALA A 114 13.80 -8.59 -7.86
CA ALA A 114 13.91 -8.00 -9.19
C ALA A 114 13.00 -6.77 -9.39
N LYS A 115 11.84 -6.70 -8.73
CA LYS A 115 10.98 -5.49 -8.75
C LYS A 115 11.59 -4.36 -7.93
N ILE A 116 12.13 -4.64 -6.75
CA ILE A 116 12.76 -3.64 -5.88
C ILE A 116 13.96 -3.00 -6.60
N GLU A 117 14.83 -3.81 -7.20
CA GLU A 117 15.97 -3.29 -7.97
C GLU A 117 15.54 -2.39 -9.14
N LYS A 118 14.44 -2.74 -9.82
CA LYS A 118 13.88 -1.89 -10.89
C LYS A 118 13.35 -0.56 -10.34
N LEU A 119 12.66 -0.59 -9.19
CA LEU A 119 12.15 0.62 -8.53
C LEU A 119 13.29 1.51 -8.03
N GLU A 120 14.37 0.93 -7.51
CA GLU A 120 15.55 1.68 -7.09
C GLU A 120 16.23 2.37 -8.28
N LYS A 121 16.46 1.63 -9.38
CA LYS A 121 17.03 2.20 -10.62
C LYS A 121 16.17 3.32 -11.21
N ALA A 122 14.84 3.16 -11.20
CA ALA A 122 13.91 4.18 -11.68
C ALA A 122 14.04 5.47 -10.86
N LYS A 123 14.10 5.36 -9.52
CA LYS A 123 14.28 6.52 -8.62
C LYS A 123 15.62 7.22 -8.81
N THR A 124 16.70 6.47 -9.07
CA THR A 124 18.02 7.07 -9.32
C THR A 124 18.03 7.87 -10.63
N THR A 125 17.34 7.38 -11.65
CA THR A 125 17.26 8.02 -12.98
C THR A 125 16.44 9.32 -12.95
N GLU A 126 15.50 9.44 -12.01
CA GLU A 126 14.66 10.64 -11.80
C GLU A 126 15.38 11.75 -11.00
N LEU A 127 16.46 11.43 -10.28
CA LEU A 127 17.25 12.39 -9.51
C LEU A 127 18.40 13.02 -10.31
N GLU A 128 18.75 12.45 -11.47
CA GLU A 128 19.82 12.92 -12.35
C GLU A 128 19.31 13.78 -13.52
N LYS A 129 18.01 14.06 -13.57
CA LYS A 129 17.36 14.97 -14.54
C LYS A 129 16.82 16.21 -13.83
#